data_AF-A0A938U638-F1
#
_entry.id   AF-A0A938U638-F1
#
_cell.length_a   1.000
_cell.length_b   1.000
_cell.length_c   1.000
_cell.angle_alpha   90.00
_cell.angle_beta   90.00
_cell.angle_gamma   90.00
#
_symmetry.space_group_name_H-M   'P 1'
#
loop_
_entity.id
_entity.type
_entity.pdbx_description
1 polymer ?
#
loop_
_entity_poly.entity_id
_entity_poly.type
_entity_poly.pdbx_seq_one_letter_code
_entity_poly.pdbx_strand_id
1 'polypeptide(L)'
;MTAATDTHATGGHDAHGPASDHGGEHIHPPSYYVKIWVVLLGLMVLSLIGSEVPNKLVVLMAAFGIAVVKAYLVCAKFMHLNIEKKFVVYFLATSLAFMALFYFGVAPDVMQHHGHRWKNVSAKAAVTRGLEAAKVDGHGGHEAPAH
;
A
#
# COMPACT_ATOMS: atom_id res chain seq x y z
N MET A 1 -50.08 13.98 80.10
CA MET A 1 -50.21 12.53 80.00
C MET A 1 -49.68 12.14 78.63
N THR A 2 -48.46 11.56 78.63
CA THR A 2 -47.83 10.70 77.60
C THR A 2 -47.87 11.07 76.11
N ALA A 3 -46.66 11.33 75.62
CA ALA A 3 -46.25 11.36 74.21
C ALA A 3 -46.61 10.06 73.46
N ALA A 4 -47.13 10.22 72.24
CA ALA A 4 -47.04 9.21 71.20
C ALA A 4 -45.90 9.62 70.27
N THR A 5 -44.73 9.03 70.49
CA THR A 5 -43.61 9.05 69.56
C THR A 5 -43.94 8.06 68.45
N ASP A 6 -44.49 8.55 67.33
CA ASP A 6 -44.57 7.76 66.10
C ASP A 6 -43.14 7.59 65.56
N THR A 7 -42.52 6.54 66.06
CA THR A 7 -41.25 6.01 65.58
C THR A 7 -41.56 5.27 64.29
N HIS A 8 -41.25 5.89 63.16
CA HIS A 8 -41.23 5.18 61.88
C HIS A 8 -40.18 4.06 61.98
N ALA A 9 -40.66 2.84 62.16
CA ALA A 9 -39.87 1.63 62.05
C ALA A 9 -39.34 1.54 60.61
N THR A 10 -38.06 1.82 60.45
CA THR A 10 -37.29 1.52 59.24
C THR A 10 -37.11 0.01 59.16
N GLY A 11 -38.15 -0.68 58.72
CA GLY A 11 -38.11 -2.07 58.32
C GLY A 11 -37.15 -2.21 57.14
N GLY A 12 -35.99 -2.81 57.40
CA GLY A 12 -34.99 -3.16 56.40
C GLY A 12 -35.58 -4.12 55.39
N HIS A 13 -35.67 -3.66 54.16
CA HIS A 13 -35.89 -4.49 52.99
C HIS A 13 -34.78 -4.21 52.00
N ASP A 14 -34.12 -5.30 51.65
CA ASP A 14 -33.43 -5.53 50.39
C ASP A 14 -32.09 -4.80 50.25
N ALA A 15 -31.10 -5.43 50.88
CA ALA A 15 -29.71 -5.36 50.46
C ALA A 15 -29.61 -5.64 48.96
N HIS A 16 -29.54 -4.58 48.16
CA HIS A 16 -28.91 -4.62 46.85
C HIS A 16 -27.46 -5.05 47.07
N GLY A 17 -27.22 -6.35 46.95
CA GLY A 17 -25.87 -6.88 46.87
C GLY A 17 -25.12 -6.15 45.74
N PRO A 18 -23.83 -5.82 45.91
CA PRO A 18 -23.07 -5.25 44.82
C PRO A 18 -23.11 -6.25 43.66
N ALA A 19 -23.77 -5.86 42.58
CA ALA A 19 -23.71 -6.51 41.29
C ALA A 19 -22.27 -6.37 40.77
N SER A 20 -21.38 -7.23 41.27
CA SER A 20 -20.02 -7.42 40.77
C SER A 20 -20.04 -8.52 39.72
N ASP A 21 -20.67 -8.24 38.58
CA ASP A 21 -20.47 -9.04 37.36
C ASP A 21 -20.62 -8.19 36.09
N HIS A 22 -19.88 -7.08 36.06
CA HIS A 22 -19.64 -6.29 34.85
C HIS A 22 -18.13 -6.17 34.68
N GLY A 23 -17.54 -7.04 33.85
CA GLY A 23 -16.11 -6.98 33.56
C GLY A 23 -15.49 -8.15 32.82
N GLY A 24 -16.27 -9.07 32.26
CA GLY A 24 -15.75 -10.09 31.35
C GLY A 24 -15.52 -9.54 29.94
N GLU A 25 -14.79 -8.42 29.80
CA GLU A 25 -14.30 -8.03 28.48
C GLU A 25 -13.29 -9.10 28.04
N HIS A 26 -13.67 -9.93 27.08
CA HIS A 26 -12.77 -10.85 26.36
C HIS A 26 -11.78 -10.04 25.50
N ILE A 27 -10.91 -9.25 26.12
CA ILE A 27 -9.81 -8.55 25.46
C ILE A 27 -8.74 -9.60 25.19
N HIS A 28 -8.54 -9.95 23.92
CA HIS A 28 -7.44 -10.82 23.51
C HIS A 28 -6.12 -10.31 24.11
N PRO A 29 -5.31 -11.18 24.75
CA PRO A 29 -4.11 -10.74 25.46
C PRO A 29 -3.15 -10.03 24.50
N PRO A 30 -2.57 -8.86 24.88
CA PRO A 30 -1.64 -8.08 24.05
C PRO A 30 -0.45 -8.89 23.52
N SER A 31 -0.08 -9.96 24.24
CA SER A 31 1.00 -10.87 23.86
C SER A 31 0.79 -11.57 22.52
N TYR A 32 -0.46 -11.68 22.03
CA TYR A 32 -0.73 -12.26 20.72
C TYR A 32 -0.20 -11.35 19.60
N TYR A 33 -0.53 -10.06 19.62
CA TYR A 33 -0.07 -9.10 18.60
C TYR A 33 1.45 -8.96 18.55
N VAL A 34 2.10 -9.01 19.71
CA VAL A 34 3.57 -8.97 19.81
C VAL A 34 4.19 -10.20 19.12
N LYS A 35 3.61 -11.40 19.28
CA LYS A 35 4.10 -12.61 18.59
C LYS A 35 4.02 -12.49 17.08
N ILE A 36 2.90 -12.01 16.53
CA ILE A 36 2.76 -11.83 15.08
C ILE A 36 3.72 -10.72 14.60
N TRP A 37 3.87 -9.64 15.38
CA TRP A 37 4.83 -8.57 15.06
C TRP A 37 6.26 -9.11 14.97
N VAL A 38 6.71 -9.94 15.92
CA VAL A 38 8.03 -10.58 15.86
C VAL A 38 8.17 -11.48 14.63
N VAL A 39 7.13 -12.26 14.29
CA VAL A 39 7.15 -13.12 13.08
C VAL A 39 7.29 -12.27 11.81
N LEU A 40 6.58 -11.15 11.71
CA LEU A 40 6.68 -10.23 10.57
C LEU A 40 8.07 -9.59 10.48
N LEU A 41 8.66 -9.24 11.63
CA LEU A 41 10.02 -8.71 11.69
C LEU A 41 11.05 -9.76 11.29
N GLY A 42 10.87 -11.02 11.71
CA GLY A 42 11.68 -12.15 11.25
C GLY A 42 11.59 -12.38 9.74
N LEU A 43 10.38 -12.37 9.18
CA LEU A 43 10.16 -12.45 7.72
C LEU A 43 10.79 -11.28 6.98
N MET A 44 10.79 -10.09 7.57
CA MET A 44 11.46 -8.91 7.01
C MET A 44 12.99 -9.10 6.99
N VAL A 45 13.60 -9.52 8.10
CA VAL A 45 15.04 -9.76 8.18
C VAL A 45 15.45 -10.89 7.22
N LEU A 46 14.64 -11.94 7.12
CA LEU A 46 14.86 -13.02 6.17
C LEU A 46 14.87 -12.52 4.72
N SER A 47 13.99 -11.57 4.38
CA SER A 47 13.98 -10.95 3.04
C SER A 47 15.24 -10.11 2.76
N LEU A 48 15.83 -9.49 3.78
CA LEU A 48 17.06 -8.70 3.60
C LEU A 48 18.26 -9.62 3.35
N ILE A 49 18.40 -10.67 4.16
CA ILE A 49 19.51 -11.63 4.04
C ILE A 49 19.38 -12.44 2.75
N GLY A 50 18.16 -12.81 2.36
CA GLY A 50 17.89 -13.53 1.11
C GLY A 50 18.27 -12.75 -0.15
N SER A 51 18.43 -11.42 -0.08
CA SER A 51 18.81 -10.58 -1.22
C SER A 51 20.28 -10.67 -1.60
N GLU A 52 21.15 -11.22 -0.75
CA GLU A 52 22.61 -11.31 -0.99
C GLU A 52 22.99 -12.50 -1.90
N VAL A 53 22.01 -13.29 -2.36
CA VAL A 53 22.27 -14.43 -3.24
C VAL A 53 22.58 -13.93 -4.67
N PRO A 54 23.68 -14.36 -5.31
CA PRO A 54 24.08 -13.85 -6.63
C PRO A 54 23.14 -14.24 -7.78
N ASN A 55 22.25 -15.21 -7.55
CA ASN A 55 21.32 -15.71 -8.55
C ASN A 55 19.99 -14.93 -8.56
N LYS A 56 19.84 -14.02 -9.51
CA LYS A 56 18.70 -13.08 -9.62
C LYS A 56 17.34 -13.77 -9.64
N LEU A 57 17.21 -14.92 -10.30
CA LEU A 57 15.94 -15.63 -10.39
C LEU A 57 15.52 -16.21 -9.04
N VAL A 58 16.48 -16.76 -8.28
CA VAL A 58 16.25 -17.32 -6.94
C VAL A 58 15.86 -16.23 -5.97
N VAL A 59 16.54 -15.08 -6.02
CA VAL A 59 16.21 -13.91 -5.19
C VAL A 59 14.81 -13.39 -5.51
N LEU A 60 14.42 -13.30 -6.79
CA LEU A 60 13.09 -12.84 -7.17
C LEU A 60 12.00 -13.77 -6.64
N MET A 61 12.17 -15.09 -6.80
CA MET A 61 11.22 -16.09 -6.31
C MET A 61 11.13 -16.08 -4.78
N ALA A 62 12.25 -15.98 -4.08
CA ALA A 62 12.29 -15.88 -2.63
C ALA A 62 11.63 -14.59 -2.11
N ALA A 63 11.94 -13.44 -2.74
CA ALA A 63 11.36 -12.15 -2.38
C ALA A 63 9.83 -12.15 -2.57
N PHE A 64 9.34 -12.65 -3.71
CA PHE A 64 7.91 -12.77 -3.96
C PHE A 64 7.23 -13.76 -2.99
N GLY A 65 7.85 -14.91 -2.74
CA GLY A 65 7.33 -15.91 -1.81
C GLY A 65 7.16 -15.35 -0.39
N ILE A 66 8.21 -14.70 0.13
CA ILE A 66 8.16 -14.05 1.45
C ILE A 66 7.12 -12.92 1.48
N ALA A 67 7.02 -12.13 0.40
CA ALA A 67 6.02 -11.07 0.30
C ALA A 67 4.59 -11.60 0.39
N VAL A 68 4.28 -12.73 -0.27
CA VAL A 68 2.95 -13.36 -0.21
C VAL A 68 2.63 -13.85 1.21
N VAL A 69 3.59 -14.55 1.86
CA VAL A 69 3.40 -15.04 3.25
C VAL A 69 3.18 -13.88 4.21
N LYS A 70 3.97 -12.81 4.08
CA LYS A 70 3.84 -11.60 4.89
C LYS A 70 2.46 -10.95 4.69
N ALA A 71 2.03 -10.76 3.45
CA ALA A 71 0.73 -10.18 3.14
C ALA A 71 -0.41 -11.01 3.72
N TYR A 72 -0.35 -12.34 3.60
CA TYR A 72 -1.35 -13.24 4.17
C TYR A 72 -1.45 -13.11 5.70
N LEU A 73 -0.31 -13.11 6.41
CA LEU A 73 -0.26 -12.93 7.87
C LEU A 73 -0.85 -11.58 8.30
N VAL A 74 -0.56 -10.50 7.59
CA VAL A 74 -1.13 -9.17 7.87
C VAL A 74 -2.65 -9.16 7.68
N CYS A 75 -3.14 -9.68 6.56
CA CYS A 75 -4.56 -9.74 6.27
C CYS A 75 -5.32 -10.64 7.27
N ALA A 76 -4.76 -11.80 7.61
CA ALA A 76 -5.41 -12.74 8.52
C ALA A 76 -5.37 -12.31 9.99
N LYS A 77 -4.30 -11.63 10.43
CA LYS A 77 -4.06 -11.33 11.86
C LYS A 77 -4.24 -9.86 12.24
N PHE A 78 -3.84 -8.91 11.40
CA PHE A 78 -4.00 -7.48 11.70
C PHE A 78 -5.30 -6.90 11.19
N MET A 79 -5.80 -7.37 10.04
CA MET A 79 -7.11 -6.95 9.52
C MET A 79 -8.30 -7.76 10.07
N HIS A 80 -8.06 -8.76 10.93
CA HIS A 80 -9.11 -9.61 11.53
C HIS A 80 -10.05 -10.31 10.52
N LEU A 81 -9.64 -10.43 9.25
CA LEU A 81 -10.46 -11.04 8.19
C LEU A 81 -10.80 -12.51 8.44
N ASN A 82 -10.07 -13.18 9.33
CA ASN A 82 -10.36 -14.56 9.72
C ASN A 82 -11.54 -14.68 10.70
N ILE A 83 -11.92 -13.60 11.39
CA ILE A 83 -13.01 -13.56 12.37
C ILE A 83 -14.23 -12.82 11.78
N GLU A 84 -14.00 -11.86 10.88
CA GLU A 84 -15.07 -11.08 10.26
C GLU A 84 -15.85 -11.81 9.14
N LYS A 85 -16.90 -11.13 8.65
CA LYS A 85 -17.77 -11.64 7.59
C LYS A 85 -16.99 -11.84 6.29
N LYS A 86 -17.21 -13.00 5.66
CA LYS A 86 -16.60 -13.41 4.37
C LYS A 86 -16.74 -12.37 3.26
N PHE A 87 -17.75 -11.50 3.31
CA PHE A 87 -17.94 -10.38 2.39
C PHE A 87 -16.70 -9.47 2.30
N VAL A 88 -16.02 -9.19 3.41
CA VAL A 88 -14.82 -8.32 3.42
C VAL A 88 -13.67 -8.96 2.64
N VAL A 89 -13.51 -10.29 2.74
CA VAL A 89 -12.50 -11.03 1.96
C VAL A 89 -12.80 -10.95 0.47
N TYR A 90 -14.06 -11.10 0.06
CA TYR A 90 -14.45 -10.95 -1.35
C TYR A 90 -14.19 -9.52 -1.84
N PHE A 91 -14.52 -8.50 -1.05
CA PHE A 91 -14.27 -7.10 -1.41
C PHE A 91 -12.76 -6.78 -1.52
N LEU A 92 -11.95 -7.29 -0.61
CA LEU A 92 -10.49 -7.15 -0.68
C LEU A 92 -9.94 -7.88 -1.91
N ALA A 93 -10.40 -9.11 -2.16
CA ALA A 93 -9.95 -9.90 -3.30
C ALA A 93 -10.33 -9.25 -4.64
N THR A 94 -11.55 -8.71 -4.77
CA THR A 94 -11.95 -7.98 -5.98
C THR A 94 -11.17 -6.68 -6.13
N SER A 95 -10.89 -5.96 -5.04
CA SER A 95 -10.03 -4.76 -5.08
C SER A 95 -8.60 -5.10 -5.53
N LEU A 96 -8.00 -6.18 -5.03
CA LEU A 96 -6.71 -6.68 -5.51
C LEU A 96 -6.76 -7.13 -6.98
N ALA A 97 -7.86 -7.79 -7.39
CA ALA A 97 -8.04 -8.22 -8.77
C ALA A 97 -8.12 -7.02 -9.72
N PHE A 98 -8.86 -5.96 -9.37
CA PHE A 98 -8.89 -4.72 -10.14
C PHE A 98 -7.53 -4.01 -10.15
N MET A 99 -6.83 -3.97 -9.01
CA MET A 99 -5.47 -3.44 -8.95
C MET A 99 -4.55 -4.18 -9.93
N ALA A 100 -4.58 -5.51 -9.94
CA ALA A 100 -3.79 -6.33 -10.85
C ALA A 100 -4.20 -6.09 -12.31
N LEU A 101 -5.50 -6.08 -12.60
CA LEU A 101 -6.04 -5.84 -13.93
C LEU A 101 -5.56 -4.49 -14.49
N PHE A 102 -5.67 -3.41 -13.71
CA PHE A 102 -5.21 -2.09 -14.15
C PHE A 102 -3.69 -2.01 -14.25
N TYR A 103 -2.95 -2.60 -13.30
CA TYR A 103 -1.50 -2.62 -13.36
C TYR A 103 -1.00 -3.36 -14.61
N PHE A 104 -1.47 -4.58 -14.85
CA PHE A 104 -1.07 -5.37 -16.02
C PHE A 104 -1.66 -4.84 -17.32
N GLY A 105 -2.80 -4.17 -17.29
CA GLY A 105 -3.40 -3.51 -18.46
C GLY A 105 -2.63 -2.27 -18.90
N VAL A 106 -2.12 -1.48 -17.96
CA VAL A 106 -1.36 -0.24 -18.23
C VAL A 106 0.15 -0.49 -18.36
N ALA A 107 0.68 -1.54 -17.73
CA ALA A 107 2.10 -1.89 -17.83
C ALA A 107 2.63 -1.97 -19.28
N PRO A 108 2.00 -2.69 -20.22
CA PRO A 108 2.47 -2.73 -21.60
C PRO A 108 2.30 -1.39 -22.34
N ASP A 109 1.45 -0.49 -21.87
CA ASP A 109 1.30 0.86 -22.43
C ASP A 109 2.47 1.76 -21.99
N VAL A 110 2.79 1.78 -20.69
CA VAL A 110 3.85 2.61 -20.11
C VAL A 110 5.26 2.09 -20.42
N MET A 111 5.46 0.77 -20.45
CA MET A 111 6.79 0.16 -20.67
C MET A 111 7.28 0.29 -22.12
N GLN A 112 6.45 0.79 -23.04
CA GLN A 112 6.83 1.08 -24.41
C GLN A 112 7.48 2.46 -24.50
N HIS A 113 8.82 2.52 -24.42
CA HIS A 113 9.57 3.77 -24.52
C HIS A 113 9.62 4.36 -25.96
N HIS A 114 8.92 3.73 -26.91
CA HIS A 114 8.78 4.23 -28.29
C HIS A 114 7.35 4.76 -28.55
N GLY A 115 7.20 6.08 -28.69
CA GLY A 115 5.97 6.64 -29.22
C GLY A 115 5.83 6.28 -30.70
N HIS A 116 4.96 5.33 -31.05
CA HIS A 116 4.78 4.82 -32.43
C HIS A 116 4.41 5.91 -33.47
N ARG A 117 4.00 7.10 -33.05
CA ARG A 117 3.52 8.18 -33.92
C ARG A 117 4.13 9.56 -33.65
N TRP A 118 5.01 9.71 -32.66
CA TRP A 118 5.64 11.01 -32.37
C TRP A 118 6.79 11.27 -33.36
N LYS A 119 6.45 11.85 -34.52
CA LYS A 119 7.42 12.48 -35.41
C LYS A 119 7.35 13.98 -35.17
N ASN A 120 8.43 14.58 -34.66
CA ASN A 120 8.50 16.02 -34.45
C ASN A 120 8.66 16.74 -35.81
N VAL A 121 7.55 16.81 -36.56
CA VAL A 121 7.44 17.46 -37.87
C VAL A 121 7.78 18.94 -37.78
N SER A 122 7.47 19.57 -36.64
CA SER A 122 7.73 20.98 -36.34
C SER A 122 9.22 21.28 -36.20
N ALA A 123 9.95 20.44 -35.44
CA ALA A 123 11.39 20.59 -35.25
C ALA A 123 12.16 20.27 -36.53
N LYS A 124 11.74 19.25 -37.30
CA LYS A 124 12.34 18.97 -38.61
C LYS A 124 12.15 20.14 -39.57
N ALA A 125 10.95 20.71 -39.64
CA ALA A 125 10.68 21.88 -40.46
C ALA A 125 11.48 23.12 -40.02
N ALA A 126 11.66 23.34 -38.71
CA ALA A 126 12.48 24.43 -38.19
C ALA A 126 13.97 24.27 -38.53
N VAL A 127 14.52 23.06 -38.40
CA VAL A 127 15.92 22.75 -38.76
C VAL A 127 16.15 22.93 -40.25
N THR A 128 15.23 22.45 -41.11
CA THR A 128 15.32 22.65 -42.56
C THR A 128 15.29 24.13 -42.91
N ARG A 129 14.39 24.93 -42.32
CA ARG A 129 14.36 26.38 -42.55
C ARG A 129 15.65 27.09 -42.11
N GLY A 130 16.22 26.70 -40.97
CA GLY A 130 17.49 27.25 -40.49
C GLY A 130 18.66 26.88 -41.40
N LEU A 131 18.68 25.66 -41.94
CA LEU A 131 19.71 25.19 -42.87
C LEU A 131 19.63 25.89 -44.23
N GLU A 132 18.41 26.09 -44.75
CA GLU A 132 18.19 26.82 -45.99
C GLU A 132 18.57 28.31 -45.84
N ALA A 133 18.22 28.95 -44.72
CA ALA A 133 18.66 30.32 -44.43
C ALA A 133 20.19 30.44 -44.36
N ALA A 134 20.87 29.51 -43.66
CA ALA A 134 22.33 29.49 -43.60
C ALA A 134 23.00 29.22 -44.97
N LYS A 135 22.34 28.47 -45.85
CA LYS A 135 22.83 28.19 -47.21
C LYS A 135 22.66 29.40 -48.15
N VAL A 136 21.63 30.20 -47.95
CA VAL A 136 21.41 31.47 -48.66
C VAL A 136 22.43 32.53 -48.21
N ASP A 137 22.73 32.60 -46.91
CA ASP A 137 23.72 33.56 -46.37
C ASP A 137 25.17 33.16 -46.68
N GLY A 138 25.46 31.88 -46.92
CA GLY A 138 26.79 31.37 -47.24
C GLY A 138 27.26 31.59 -48.70
N HIS A 139 26.39 32.04 -49.61
CA HIS A 139 26.72 32.17 -51.03
C HIS A 139 27.15 33.59 -51.47
N GLY A 140 27.46 34.48 -50.51
CA GLY A 140 27.78 35.90 -50.77
C GLY A 140 29.21 36.35 -50.44
N GLY A 141 30.22 35.48 -50.42
CA GLY A 141 31.55 35.87 -49.93
C GLY A 141 32.74 35.10 -50.52
N HIS A 142 32.96 35.18 -51.83
CA HIS A 142 34.30 34.97 -52.39
C HIS A 142 34.53 35.76 -53.68
N GLU A 143 34.51 37.09 -53.58
CA GLU A 143 35.21 37.93 -54.56
C GLU A 143 36.61 38.19 -54.03
N ALA A 144 37.60 37.50 -54.62
CA ALA A 144 39.01 37.77 -54.40
C ALA A 144 39.40 39.06 -55.15
N PRO A 145 40.18 39.98 -54.55
CA PRO A 145 40.70 41.14 -55.29
C PRO A 145 41.73 40.67 -56.31
N ALA A 146 41.37 40.79 -57.59
CA ALA A 146 42.29 40.60 -58.71
C ALA A 146 43.26 41.80 -58.79
N HIS A 147 44.53 41.45 -58.97
CA HIS A 147 45.71 42.31 -59.08
C HIS A 147 45.66 43.27 -60.28
#